data_AF-A0A0F9IEQ7-F1
#
_entry.id   AF-A0A0F9IEQ7-F1
#
_cell.length_a   1.000
_cell.length_b   1.000
_cell.length_c   1.000
_cell.angle_alpha   90.00
_cell.angle_beta   90.00
_cell.angle_gamma   90.00
#
_symmetry.space_group_name_H-M   'P 1'
#
loop_
_entity.id
_entity.type
_entity.pdbx_description
1 polymer ?
#
loop_
_entity_poly.entity_id
_entity_poly.type
_entity_poly.pdbx_seq_one_letter_code
_entity_poly.pdbx_strand_id
1 'polypeptide(L)'
;MALKTKSKYLETARRYRETHKESHREWYQTIGKQKEAILRITVKVEVLTYYGKRNCACVTCGESRLACLSIDHINGNGCKERKRFGSNRYGYKFYLYLKKNNYPKGYQTLCMNCQFMKAVYDRAKKKEVPE
;
A
#
# COMPACT_ATOMS: atom_id res chain seq x y z
N MET A 1 21.59 -35.74 29.46
CA MET A 1 22.60 -34.65 29.33
C MET A 1 22.18 -33.48 28.42
N ALA A 2 21.20 -33.62 27.52
CA ALA A 2 20.80 -32.56 26.55
C ALA A 2 19.95 -31.38 27.10
N LEU A 3 19.39 -31.47 28.31
CA LEU A 3 18.55 -30.41 28.90
C LEU A 3 19.38 -29.25 29.49
N LYS A 4 20.57 -29.55 30.04
CA LYS A 4 21.47 -28.55 30.64
C LYS A 4 22.06 -27.60 29.58
N THR A 5 22.27 -28.08 28.36
CA THR A 5 22.78 -27.28 27.23
C THR A 5 21.74 -26.30 26.69
N LYS A 6 20.46 -26.70 26.61
CA LYS A 6 19.35 -25.82 26.20
C LYS A 6 19.09 -24.70 27.22
N SER A 7 19.11 -25.03 28.52
CA SER A 7 18.94 -24.04 29.60
C SER A 7 20.05 -22.96 29.56
N LYS A 8 21.31 -23.39 29.46
CA LYS A 8 22.47 -22.50 29.39
C LYS A 8 22.45 -21.61 28.13
N TYR A 9 22.01 -22.16 27.00
CA TYR A 9 21.81 -21.41 25.76
C TYR A 9 20.74 -20.32 25.91
N LEU A 10 19.58 -20.65 26.47
CA LEU A 10 18.47 -19.69 26.66
C LEU A 10 18.88 -18.53 27.58
N GLU A 11 19.62 -18.83 28.65
CA GLU A 11 20.13 -17.85 29.60
C GLU A 11 21.18 -16.92 28.96
N THR A 12 22.08 -17.50 28.14
CA THR A 12 23.06 -16.72 27.37
C THR A 12 22.38 -15.80 26.35
N ALA A 13 21.37 -16.30 25.63
CA ALA A 13 20.58 -15.52 24.68
C ALA A 13 19.76 -14.42 25.37
N ARG A 14 19.25 -14.67 26.59
CA ARG A 14 18.57 -13.66 27.41
C ARG A 14 19.54 -12.55 27.83
N ARG A 15 20.69 -12.91 28.41
CA ARG A 15 21.71 -11.95 28.84
C ARG A 15 22.20 -11.09 27.66
N TYR A 16 22.42 -11.70 26.50
CA TYR A 16 22.79 -10.98 25.29
C TYR A 16 21.71 -9.96 24.86
N ARG A 17 20.43 -10.37 24.84
CA ARG A 17 19.31 -9.46 24.53
C ARG A 17 19.15 -8.32 25.54
N GLU A 18 19.45 -8.57 26.81
CA GLU A 18 19.39 -7.55 27.88
C GLU A 18 20.56 -6.57 27.76
N THR A 19 21.79 -7.05 27.58
CA THR A 19 22.99 -6.20 27.48
C THR A 19 23.07 -5.42 26.18
N HIS A 20 22.41 -5.90 25.12
CA HIS A 20 22.40 -5.24 23.80
C HIS A 20 21.00 -4.69 23.46
N LYS A 21 20.11 -4.51 24.44
CA LYS A 21 18.70 -4.14 24.20
C LYS A 21 18.54 -2.84 23.40
N GLU A 22 19.41 -1.87 23.64
CA GLU A 22 19.37 -0.54 23.03
C GLU A 22 19.92 -0.55 21.59
N SER A 23 21.09 -1.16 21.37
CA SER A 23 21.66 -1.33 20.02
C SER A 23 20.78 -2.21 19.13
N HIS A 24 20.17 -3.25 19.69
CA HIS A 24 19.23 -4.10 18.98
C HIS A 24 17.92 -3.34 18.66
N ARG A 25 17.46 -2.45 19.55
CA ARG A 25 16.32 -1.55 19.29
C ARG A 25 16.63 -0.58 18.14
N GLU A 26 17.79 0.06 18.12
CA GLU A 26 18.21 0.96 17.05
C GLU A 26 18.38 0.23 15.71
N TRP A 27 19.01 -0.94 15.72
CA TRP A 27 19.14 -1.79 14.54
C TRP A 27 17.78 -2.24 14.00
N TYR A 28 16.86 -2.69 14.86
CA TYR A 28 15.51 -3.04 14.44
C TYR A 28 14.71 -1.83 13.94
N GLN A 29 14.90 -0.64 14.51
CA GLN A 29 14.24 0.57 14.04
C GLN A 29 14.73 0.98 12.66
N THR A 30 16.04 0.91 12.40
CA THR A 30 16.62 1.30 11.11
C THR A 30 16.32 0.27 10.02
N ILE A 31 16.63 -1.00 10.26
CA ILE A 31 16.35 -2.10 9.32
C ILE A 31 14.84 -2.29 9.14
N GLY A 32 14.05 -2.14 10.21
CA GLY A 32 12.59 -2.22 10.14
C GLY A 32 12.00 -1.14 9.25
N LYS A 33 12.45 0.11 9.38
CA LYS A 33 12.04 1.23 8.51
C LYS A 33 12.42 0.99 7.05
N GLN A 34 13.63 0.51 6.78
CA GLN A 34 14.07 0.19 5.41
C GLN A 34 13.22 -0.92 4.79
N LYS A 35 13.00 -2.02 5.53
CA LYS A 35 12.14 -3.13 5.10
C LYS A 35 10.71 -2.66 4.84
N GLU A 36 10.17 -1.80 5.70
CA GLU A 36 8.84 -1.24 5.52
C GLU A 36 8.77 -0.35 4.26
N ALA A 37 9.76 0.50 4.02
CA ALA A 37 9.83 1.36 2.84
C ALA A 37 9.87 0.52 1.54
N ILE A 38 10.72 -0.51 1.50
CA ILE A 38 10.81 -1.45 0.38
C ILE A 38 9.45 -2.11 0.16
N LEU A 39 8.85 -2.68 1.22
CA LEU A 39 7.55 -3.35 1.11
C LEU A 39 6.45 -2.41 0.61
N ARG A 40 6.41 -1.16 1.08
CA ARG A 40 5.46 -0.15 0.62
C ARG A 40 5.61 0.11 -0.88
N ILE A 41 6.83 0.24 -1.38
CA ILE A 41 7.12 0.46 -2.79
C ILE A 41 6.76 -0.79 -3.62
N THR A 42 7.18 -1.98 -3.20
CA THR A 42 6.89 -3.24 -3.90
C THR A 42 5.39 -3.45 -4.06
N VAL A 43 4.63 -3.33 -2.98
CA VAL A 43 3.16 -3.49 -3.01
C VAL A 43 2.52 -2.41 -3.88
N LYS A 44 3.01 -1.16 -3.81
CA LYS A 44 2.51 -0.07 -4.66
C LYS A 44 2.71 -0.39 -6.14
N VAL A 45 3.91 -0.76 -6.56
CA VAL A 45 4.24 -1.11 -7.96
C VAL A 45 3.39 -2.27 -8.44
N GLU A 46 3.28 -3.34 -7.66
CA GLU A 46 2.54 -4.54 -8.02
C GLU A 46 1.04 -4.25 -8.26
N VAL A 47 0.42 -3.54 -7.33
CA VAL A 47 -0.99 -3.15 -7.44
C VAL A 47 -1.22 -2.18 -8.60
N LEU A 48 -0.35 -1.18 -8.77
CA LEU A 48 -0.48 -0.24 -9.89
C LEU A 48 -0.27 -0.94 -11.23
N THR A 49 0.60 -1.94 -11.32
CA THR A 49 0.80 -2.73 -12.53
C THR A 49 -0.42 -3.57 -12.85
N TYR A 50 -1.06 -4.17 -11.84
CA TYR A 50 -2.29 -4.93 -12.04
C TYR A 50 -3.40 -4.04 -12.62
N TYR A 51 -3.68 -2.91 -11.98
CA TYR A 51 -4.75 -1.99 -12.40
C TYR A 51 -4.36 -1.07 -13.57
N GLY A 52 -3.08 -1.05 -13.94
CA GLY A 52 -2.53 -0.39 -15.12
C GLY A 52 -2.48 -1.28 -16.36
N LYS A 53 -3.34 -2.32 -16.41
CA LYS A 53 -3.40 -3.29 -17.52
C LYS A 53 -2.07 -3.99 -17.79
N ARG A 54 -1.42 -4.49 -16.73
CA ARG A 54 -0.09 -5.13 -16.76
C ARG A 54 1.08 -4.19 -17.05
N ASN A 55 0.84 -2.88 -17.09
CA ASN A 55 1.87 -1.86 -17.12
C ASN A 55 1.77 -0.99 -15.86
N CYS A 56 2.91 -0.61 -15.28
CA CYS A 56 2.93 0.33 -14.15
C CYS A 56 2.81 1.76 -14.66
N ALA A 57 1.66 2.07 -15.29
CA ALA A 57 1.43 3.33 -15.96
C ALA A 57 -0.05 3.74 -15.89
N CYS A 58 -0.30 5.03 -16.08
CA CYS A 58 -1.63 5.58 -16.25
C CYS A 58 -2.31 4.94 -17.48
N VAL A 59 -3.49 4.34 -17.29
CA VAL A 59 -4.23 3.70 -18.39
C VAL A 59 -4.79 4.68 -19.42
N THR A 60 -4.77 5.99 -19.11
CA THR A 60 -5.29 7.05 -19.99
C THR A 60 -4.19 7.74 -20.80
N CYS A 61 -3.11 8.17 -20.14
CA CYS A 61 -2.07 8.99 -20.79
C CYS A 61 -0.67 8.34 -20.83
N GLY A 62 -0.48 7.15 -20.25
CA GLY A 62 0.80 6.46 -20.29
C GLY A 62 1.87 6.97 -19.33
N GLU A 63 1.61 8.01 -18.53
CA GLU A 63 2.53 8.45 -17.45
C GLU A 63 2.97 7.24 -16.60
N SER A 64 4.28 7.11 -16.37
CA SER A 64 4.90 5.93 -15.74
C SER A 64 5.73 6.27 -14.49
N ARG A 65 5.91 7.56 -14.18
CA ARG A 65 6.57 7.99 -12.94
C ARG A 65 5.71 7.56 -11.75
N LEU A 66 6.21 6.60 -10.97
CA LEU A 66 5.52 6.00 -9.83
C LEU A 66 4.96 7.02 -8.82
N ALA A 67 5.63 8.16 -8.66
CA ALA A 67 5.20 9.25 -7.78
C ALA A 67 3.91 9.94 -8.26
N CYS A 68 3.65 9.94 -9.57
CA CYS A 68 2.48 10.55 -10.18
C CYS A 68 1.27 9.62 -10.22
N LEU A 69 1.47 8.32 -9.95
CA LEU A 69 0.44 7.28 -10.08
C LEU A 69 -0.33 7.01 -8.79
N SER A 70 -1.62 6.76 -8.96
CA SER A 70 -2.60 6.45 -7.92
C SER A 70 -3.65 5.44 -8.42
N ILE A 71 -4.37 4.84 -7.46
CA ILE A 71 -5.55 4.03 -7.74
C ILE A 71 -6.78 4.94 -7.79
N ASP A 72 -7.51 4.84 -8.89
CA ASP A 72 -8.79 5.49 -9.13
C ASP A 72 -9.95 4.49 -9.10
N HIS A 73 -11.11 4.96 -8.66
CA HIS A 73 -12.38 4.22 -8.69
C HIS A 73 -13.08 4.47 -10.03
N ILE A 74 -13.19 3.43 -10.86
CA ILE A 74 -13.81 3.52 -12.19
C ILE A 74 -15.21 4.16 -12.09
N ASN A 75 -16.02 3.67 -11.15
CA ASN A 75 -17.41 4.11 -10.95
C ASN A 75 -17.57 5.35 -10.05
N GLY A 76 -16.48 6.05 -9.68
CA GLY A 76 -16.53 7.27 -8.88
C GLY A 76 -17.09 7.09 -7.46
N ASN A 77 -17.14 5.86 -6.95
CA ASN A 77 -17.73 5.49 -5.65
C ASN A 77 -16.72 5.55 -4.48
N GLY A 78 -15.52 6.10 -4.71
CA GLY A 78 -14.47 6.15 -3.69
C GLY A 78 -14.89 6.81 -2.38
N CYS A 79 -15.74 7.83 -2.40
CA CYS A 79 -16.26 8.44 -1.17
C CYS A 79 -17.10 7.45 -0.33
N LYS A 80 -17.99 6.69 -0.97
CA LYS A 80 -18.83 5.68 -0.30
C LYS A 80 -17.96 4.56 0.26
N GLU A 81 -16.98 4.11 -0.51
CA GLU A 81 -16.05 3.07 -0.07
C GLU A 81 -15.19 3.52 1.12
N ARG A 82 -14.65 4.75 1.08
CA ARG A 82 -13.89 5.31 2.20
C ARG A 82 -14.74 5.41 3.47
N LYS A 83 -16.00 5.81 3.36
CA LYS A 83 -16.94 5.80 4.50
C LYS A 83 -17.17 4.40 5.05
N ARG A 84 -17.34 3.40 4.18
CA ARG A 84 -17.54 1.99 4.57
C ARG A 84 -16.34 1.39 5.31
N PHE A 85 -15.13 1.67 4.85
CA PHE A 85 -13.92 1.08 5.42
C PHE A 85 -13.34 1.84 6.62
N GLY A 86 -13.78 3.08 6.85
CA GLY A 86 -13.24 3.95 7.89
C GLY A 86 -11.77 4.33 7.64
N SER A 87 -11.12 4.92 8.65
CA SER A 87 -9.73 5.43 8.54
C SER A 87 -8.65 4.37 8.36
N ASN A 88 -9.00 3.09 8.52
CA ASN A 88 -8.04 1.99 8.56
C ASN A 88 -7.61 1.46 7.19
N ARG A 89 -8.16 1.94 6.07
CA ARG A 89 -7.83 1.46 4.71
C ARG A 89 -7.49 2.58 3.73
N TYR A 90 -6.65 3.52 4.16
CA TYR A 90 -6.09 4.57 3.29
C TYR A 90 -4.59 4.35 3.01
N GLY A 91 -4.08 5.06 1.99
CA GLY A 91 -2.67 5.02 1.62
C GLY A 91 -2.19 3.59 1.40
N TYR A 92 -1.02 3.25 1.93
CA TYR A 92 -0.43 1.90 1.81
C TYR A 92 -1.36 0.76 2.25
N LYS A 93 -2.17 0.95 3.30
CA LYS A 93 -3.11 -0.08 3.77
C LYS A 93 -4.17 -0.42 2.72
N PHE A 94 -4.54 0.54 1.87
CA PHE A 94 -5.45 0.31 0.76
C PHE A 94 -4.83 -0.59 -0.30
N TYR A 95 -3.57 -0.33 -0.69
CA TYR A 95 -2.85 -1.18 -1.65
C TYR A 95 -2.69 -2.61 -1.13
N LEU A 96 -2.36 -2.77 0.16
CA LEU A 96 -2.35 -4.07 0.82
C LEU A 96 -3.72 -4.76 0.79
N TYR A 97 -4.79 -4.03 1.04
CA TYR A 97 -6.15 -4.56 0.96
C TYR A 97 -6.46 -5.09 -0.44
N LEU A 98 -6.16 -4.30 -1.48
CA LEU A 98 -6.39 -4.72 -2.88
C LEU A 98 -5.62 -6.01 -3.21
N LYS A 99 -4.34 -6.08 -2.85
CA LYS A 99 -3.53 -7.28 -3.02
C LYS A 99 -4.09 -8.49 -2.26
N LYS A 100 -4.40 -8.32 -0.96
CA LYS A 100 -4.92 -9.40 -0.10
C LYS A 100 -6.28 -9.94 -0.53
N ASN A 101 -7.07 -9.15 -1.26
CA ASN A 101 -8.38 -9.54 -1.75
C ASN A 101 -8.35 -9.95 -3.24
N ASN A 102 -7.20 -10.42 -3.72
CA ASN A 102 -7.00 -10.91 -5.09
C ASN A 102 -7.39 -9.89 -6.17
N TYR A 103 -7.07 -8.61 -5.94
CA TYR A 103 -7.27 -7.51 -6.87
C TYR A 103 -8.72 -7.39 -7.38
N PRO A 104 -9.67 -6.99 -6.51
CA PRO A 104 -11.07 -6.85 -6.90
C PRO A 104 -11.25 -5.89 -8.08
N LYS A 105 -12.26 -6.15 -8.92
CA LYS A 105 -12.61 -5.26 -10.04
C LYS A 105 -13.11 -3.90 -9.53
N GLY A 106 -13.15 -2.90 -10.42
CA GLY A 106 -13.72 -1.57 -10.15
C GLY A 106 -12.68 -0.46 -9.92
N TYR A 107 -11.40 -0.80 -10.04
CA TYR A 107 -10.30 0.16 -9.93
C TYR A 107 -9.45 0.20 -11.20
N GLN A 108 -8.72 1.29 -11.38
CA GLN A 108 -7.78 1.51 -12.47
C GLN A 108 -6.57 2.33 -11.98
N THR A 109 -5.43 2.19 -12.64
CA THR A 109 -4.26 3.04 -12.37
C THR A 109 -4.34 4.30 -13.22
N LEU A 110 -4.37 5.46 -12.58
CA LEU A 110 -4.30 6.77 -13.25
C LEU A 110 -3.14 7.59 -12.69
N CYS A 111 -2.66 8.55 -13.48
CA CYS A 111 -1.91 9.66 -12.92
C CYS A 111 -2.86 10.64 -12.25
N MET A 112 -2.36 11.40 -11.27
CA MET A 112 -3.17 12.35 -10.50
C MET A 112 -3.89 13.38 -11.39
N ASN A 113 -3.28 13.80 -12.51
CA ASN A 113 -3.90 14.73 -13.46
C ASN A 113 -5.09 14.08 -14.19
N CYS A 114 -4.93 12.88 -14.74
CA CYS A 114 -6.04 12.16 -15.39
C CYS A 114 -7.16 11.83 -14.39
N GLN A 115 -6.81 11.49 -13.15
CA GLN A 115 -7.79 11.25 -12.09
C GLN A 115 -8.58 12.54 -11.76
N PHE A 116 -7.92 13.69 -11.70
CA PHE A 116 -8.57 14.98 -11.49
C PHE A 116 -9.49 15.34 -12.65
N MET A 117 -9.01 15.23 -13.90
CA MET A 117 -9.80 15.50 -15.11
C MET A 117 -11.05 14.61 -15.15
N LYS A 118 -10.91 13.30 -14.90
CA LYS A 118 -12.03 12.37 -14.79
C LYS A 118 -13.07 12.84 -13.78
N ALA A 119 -12.64 13.25 -12.59
CA ALA A 119 -13.55 13.75 -11.56
C ALA A 119 -14.29 15.02 -11.97
N VAL A 120 -13.67 15.92 -12.73
CA VAL A 120 -14.32 17.12 -13.28
C VAL A 120 -15.37 16.72 -14.32
N TYR A 121 -15.01 15.88 -15.30
CA TYR A 121 -15.94 15.40 -16.33
C TYR A 121 -17.13 14.63 -15.73
N ASP A 122 -16.89 13.75 -14.76
CA ASP A 122 -17.94 12.98 -14.07
C ASP A 122 -18.93 13.89 -13.32
N ARG A 123 -18.47 15.05 -12.82
CA ARG A 123 -19.34 16.04 -12.17
C ARG A 123 -20.11 16.88 -13.18
N ALA A 124 -19.50 17.25 -14.30
CA ALA A 124 -20.15 18.00 -15.36
C ALA A 124 -21.32 17.21 -15.96
N LYS A 125 -21.09 15.93 -16.32
CA LYS A 125 -22.14 15.04 -16.85
C LYS A 125 -23.34 14.89 -15.93
N LYS A 126 -23.14 14.88 -14.62
CA LYS A 126 -24.23 14.80 -13.63
C LYS A 126 -25.09 16.07 -13.57
N LYS A 127 -24.58 17.22 -14.01
CA LYS A 127 -25.33 18.47 -14.08
C LYS A 127 -26.15 18.61 -15.36
N GLU A 128 -25.77 17.88 -16.41
CA GLU A 128 -26.39 17.93 -17.75
C GLU A 128 -27.53 16.92 -17.94
N VAL A 129 -27.89 16.15 -16.91
CA VAL A 129 -29.10 15.31 -16.93
C VAL A 129 -30.15 16.01 -16.04
N PRO A 130 -30.98 16.89 -16.60
CA PRO A 130 -32.22 17.29 -15.94
C PRO A 130 -33.15 16.07 -15.91
N GLU A 131 -33.77 15.83 -14.76
CA GLU A 131 -34.96 14.96 -14.65
C GLU A 131 -36.07 15.43 -15.59
#